data_AF-A0A2V2PU84-F1
#
_entry.id   AF-A0A2V2PU84-F1
#
_cell.length_a   1.000
_cell.length_b   1.000
_cell.length_c   1.000
_cell.angle_alpha   90.00
_cell.angle_beta   90.00
_cell.angle_gamma   90.00
#
_symmetry.space_group_name_H-M   'P 1'
#
loop_
_entity.id
_entity.type
_entity.pdbx_description
1 polymer ?
#
loop_
_entity_poly.entity_id
_entity_poly.type
_entity_poly.pdbx_seq_one_letter_code
_entity_poly.pdbx_strand_id
1 'polypeptide(L)'
;APLVDAGVLAGPPAAGAQGVASVLAHLTRRVDLVQMAVRAGAADSLPPDLDTGEQLLVVNDFPHGFDDRAVTQLRYLADEGPAVGVHLLMVADREDANAYGPVLDPLWRSLLRITPVADNHLADPWVGHAWTYEPPVVPPGSRVLEQVLAAVTTARRAAGR
;
A
#
# COMPACT_ATOMS: atom_id res chain seq x y z
N ALA A 1 14.63 -12.07 -4.04
CA ALA A 1 13.26 -12.18 -3.51
C ALA A 1 12.31 -12.18 -4.70
N PRO A 2 11.32 -13.09 -4.80
CA PRO A 2 10.68 -13.42 -6.08
C PRO A 2 10.15 -12.23 -6.88
N LEU A 3 9.57 -11.22 -6.22
CA LEU A 3 9.08 -10.00 -6.86
C LEU A 3 10.20 -9.12 -7.45
N VAL A 4 11.32 -9.03 -6.75
CA VAL A 4 12.51 -8.29 -7.20
C VAL A 4 13.17 -9.05 -8.35
N ASP A 5 13.34 -10.36 -8.18
CA ASP A 5 14.04 -11.21 -9.16
C ASP A 5 13.26 -11.29 -10.49
N ALA A 6 11.92 -11.24 -10.43
CA ALA A 6 11.07 -11.17 -11.60
C ALA A 6 10.97 -9.76 -12.23
N GLY A 7 11.44 -8.70 -11.56
CA GLY A 7 11.33 -7.33 -12.06
C GLY A 7 9.88 -6.82 -12.17
N VAL A 8 8.97 -7.32 -11.33
CA VAL A 8 7.57 -6.82 -11.30
C VAL A 8 7.43 -5.52 -10.53
N LEU A 9 8.39 -5.21 -9.67
CA LEU A 9 8.47 -3.95 -8.92
C LEU A 9 9.24 -2.90 -9.73
N ALA A 10 8.83 -1.63 -9.63
CA ALA A 10 9.53 -0.51 -10.27
C ALA A 10 10.95 -0.27 -9.70
N GLY A 11 11.24 -0.82 -8.53
CA GLY A 11 12.54 -0.78 -7.87
C GLY A 11 12.58 -1.76 -6.69
N PRO A 12 13.73 -1.86 -6.00
CA PRO A 12 13.81 -2.66 -4.78
C PRO A 12 12.84 -2.11 -3.70
N PRO A 13 12.23 -2.98 -2.87
CA PRO A 13 11.44 -2.54 -1.74
C PRO A 13 12.26 -1.59 -0.85
N ALA A 14 11.64 -0.49 -0.44
CA ALA A 14 12.26 0.39 0.54
C ALA A 14 12.41 -0.34 1.88
N ALA A 15 13.59 -0.19 2.48
CA ALA A 15 13.91 -0.80 3.76
C ALA A 15 14.57 0.22 4.70
N GLY A 16 14.34 0.04 6.00
CA GLY A 16 14.82 0.95 7.04
C GLY A 16 14.20 2.34 6.98
N ALA A 17 14.50 3.16 7.99
CA ALA A 17 13.87 4.46 8.17
C ALA A 17 14.07 5.43 7.00
N GLN A 18 15.27 5.47 6.41
CA GLN A 18 15.55 6.34 5.26
C GLN A 18 14.77 5.91 4.00
N GLY A 19 14.66 4.60 3.74
CA GLY A 19 13.91 4.08 2.60
C GLY A 19 12.43 4.41 2.74
N VAL A 20 11.86 4.15 3.92
CA VAL A 20 10.47 4.48 4.25
C VAL A 20 10.20 5.98 4.06
N ALA A 21 11.02 6.84 4.67
CA ALA A 21 10.87 8.29 4.55
C ALA A 21 10.96 8.77 3.09
N SER A 22 11.85 8.20 2.29
CA SER A 22 12.00 8.54 0.87
C SER A 22 10.75 8.20 0.06
N VAL A 23 10.20 6.99 0.22
CA VAL A 23 8.99 6.56 -0.48
C VAL A 23 7.79 7.40 -0.05
N LEU A 24 7.59 7.61 1.25
CA LEU A 24 6.46 8.40 1.75
C LEU A 24 6.55 9.86 1.29
N ALA A 25 7.76 10.46 1.28
CA ALA A 25 7.94 11.81 0.75
C ALA A 25 7.65 11.90 -0.75
N HIS A 26 8.09 10.91 -1.54
CA HIS A 26 7.79 10.85 -2.97
C HIS A 26 6.27 10.76 -3.23
N LEU A 27 5.58 9.84 -2.54
CA LEU A 27 4.15 9.67 -2.68
C LEU A 27 3.36 10.89 -2.18
N THR A 28 3.77 11.50 -1.07
CA THR A 28 3.15 12.72 -0.55
C THR A 28 3.22 13.84 -1.59
N ARG A 29 4.40 14.07 -2.17
CA ARG A 29 4.60 15.06 -3.23
C ARG A 29 3.73 14.77 -4.45
N ARG A 30 3.61 13.50 -4.86
CA ARG A 30 2.74 13.11 -5.96
C ARG A 30 1.29 13.47 -5.65
N VAL A 31 0.78 13.09 -4.47
CA VAL A 31 -0.60 13.37 -4.05
C VAL A 31 -0.85 14.88 -4.06
N ASP A 32 0.03 15.68 -3.48
CA ASP A 32 -0.09 17.15 -3.45
C ASP A 32 -0.20 17.73 -4.85
N LEU A 33 0.70 17.35 -5.76
CA LEU A 33 0.72 17.86 -7.14
C LEU A 33 -0.53 17.48 -7.92
N VAL A 34 -0.95 16.21 -7.85
CA VAL A 34 -2.16 15.74 -8.56
C VAL A 34 -3.40 16.41 -7.98
N GLN A 35 -3.52 16.51 -6.65
CA GLN A 35 -4.64 17.21 -6.03
C GLN A 35 -4.71 18.68 -6.43
N MET A 36 -3.57 19.38 -6.43
CA MET A 36 -3.51 20.78 -6.87
C MET A 36 -3.95 20.93 -8.32
N ALA A 37 -3.47 20.05 -9.22
CA ALA A 37 -3.84 20.06 -10.62
C ALA A 37 -5.34 19.78 -10.83
N VAL A 38 -5.90 18.80 -10.11
CA VAL A 38 -7.33 18.47 -10.15
C VAL A 38 -8.17 19.65 -9.65
N ARG A 39 -7.82 20.24 -8.51
CA ARG A 39 -8.54 21.40 -7.94
C ARG A 39 -8.47 22.62 -8.84
N ALA A 40 -7.36 22.82 -9.55
CA ALA A 40 -7.18 23.92 -10.49
C ALA A 40 -7.75 23.66 -11.90
N GLY A 41 -8.21 22.44 -12.19
CA GLY A 41 -8.61 22.03 -13.55
C GLY A 41 -7.45 22.02 -14.54
N ALA A 42 -6.21 21.83 -14.07
CA ALA A 42 -4.97 22.00 -14.81
C ALA A 42 -4.17 20.67 -14.91
N ALA A 43 -4.84 19.56 -15.22
CA ALA A 43 -4.21 18.25 -15.34
C ALA A 43 -3.05 18.23 -16.37
N ASP A 44 -3.20 18.98 -17.47
CA ASP A 44 -2.18 19.12 -18.51
C ASP A 44 -0.92 19.88 -18.05
N SER A 45 -0.95 20.51 -16.87
CA SER A 45 0.18 21.22 -16.27
C SER A 45 0.99 20.36 -15.29
N LEU A 46 0.66 19.08 -15.14
CA LEU A 46 1.44 18.16 -14.32
C LEU A 46 2.86 18.00 -14.88
N PRO A 47 3.89 17.83 -14.02
CA PRO A 47 5.24 17.54 -14.49
C PRO A 47 5.23 16.29 -15.40
N PRO A 48 5.94 16.32 -16.55
CA PRO A 48 5.90 15.24 -17.53
C PRO A 48 6.51 13.93 -17.02
N ASP A 49 7.33 14.00 -15.97
CA ASP A 49 7.94 12.86 -15.28
C ASP A 49 7.06 12.29 -14.16
N LEU A 50 5.92 12.91 -13.86
CA LEU A 50 5.03 12.44 -12.81
C LEU A 50 4.18 11.25 -13.30
N ASP A 51 4.34 10.10 -12.65
CA ASP A 51 3.50 8.94 -12.90
C ASP A 51 2.08 9.17 -12.35
N THR A 52 1.11 9.27 -13.25
CA THR A 52 -0.32 9.44 -12.94
C THR A 52 -1.08 8.12 -12.83
N GLY A 53 -0.41 6.97 -13.01
CA GLY A 53 -1.01 5.66 -12.82
C GLY A 53 -1.47 5.43 -11.38
N GLU A 54 -2.42 4.51 -11.22
CA GLU A 54 -2.84 4.00 -9.91
C GLU A 54 -1.67 3.28 -9.23
N GLN A 55 -1.42 3.59 -7.97
CA GLN A 55 -0.33 3.05 -7.16
C GLN A 55 -0.89 2.42 -5.88
N LEU A 56 -0.35 1.25 -5.52
CA LEU A 56 -0.63 0.60 -4.25
C LEU A 56 0.64 0.62 -3.40
N LEU A 57 0.61 1.37 -2.31
CA LEU A 57 1.63 1.34 -1.27
C LEU A 57 1.37 0.13 -0.37
N VAL A 58 2.28 -0.84 -0.38
CA VAL A 58 2.26 -1.99 0.54
C VAL A 58 3.28 -1.76 1.65
N VAL A 59 2.79 -1.55 2.86
CA VAL A 59 3.62 -1.45 4.06
C VAL A 59 3.64 -2.81 4.75
N ASN A 60 4.80 -3.45 4.75
CA ASN A 60 5.03 -4.65 5.53
C ASN A 60 5.79 -4.28 6.80
N ASP A 61 5.48 -4.97 7.90
CA ASP A 61 6.21 -4.88 9.17
C ASP A 61 6.12 -3.50 9.86
N PHE A 62 4.97 -2.80 9.70
CA PHE A 62 4.71 -1.61 10.51
C PHE A 62 4.56 -2.03 11.99
N PRO A 63 5.22 -1.35 12.94
CA PRO A 63 5.80 0.00 12.85
C PRO A 63 7.30 0.11 12.54
N HIS A 64 7.99 -0.98 12.25
CA HIS A 64 9.45 -0.96 12.10
C HIS A 64 9.90 -0.03 10.97
N GLY A 65 10.84 0.87 11.30
CA GLY A 65 11.36 1.87 10.35
C GLY A 65 10.50 3.12 10.18
N PHE A 66 9.44 3.31 10.97
CA PHE A 66 8.67 4.54 10.97
C PHE A 66 9.11 5.47 12.11
N ASP A 67 9.42 6.72 11.78
CA ASP A 67 9.50 7.80 12.75
C ASP A 67 8.17 8.58 12.80
N ASP A 68 8.03 9.54 13.72
CA ASP A 68 6.81 10.33 13.88
C ASP A 68 6.39 11.07 12.60
N ARG A 69 7.38 11.49 11.80
CA ARG A 69 7.16 12.15 10.51
C ARG A 69 6.59 11.16 9.49
N ALA A 70 7.19 9.98 9.37
CA ALA A 70 6.73 8.91 8.50
C ALA A 70 5.30 8.48 8.87
N VAL A 71 4.98 8.38 10.16
CA VAL A 71 3.61 8.10 10.63
C VAL A 71 2.64 9.20 10.20
N THR A 72 3.04 10.47 10.31
CA THR A 72 2.21 11.60 9.87
C THR A 72 1.95 11.57 8.36
N GLN A 73 2.98 11.27 7.56
CA GLN A 73 2.85 11.13 6.11
C GLN A 73 2.00 9.92 5.72
N LEU A 74 2.14 8.80 6.42
CA LEU A 74 1.33 7.61 6.18
C LEU A 74 -0.16 7.90 6.41
N ARG A 75 -0.49 8.63 7.48
CA ARG A 75 -1.87 9.08 7.75
C ARG A 75 -2.39 9.97 6.64
N TYR A 76 -1.61 10.97 6.23
CA TYR A 76 -1.96 11.84 5.11
C TYR A 76 -2.25 11.04 3.83
N LEU A 77 -1.38 10.08 3.49
CA LEU A 77 -1.56 9.23 2.31
C LEU A 77 -2.80 8.33 2.42
N ALA A 78 -3.13 7.83 3.61
CA ALA A 78 -4.34 7.04 3.82
C ALA A 78 -5.63 7.86 3.59
N ASP A 79 -5.63 9.12 4.01
CA ASP A 79 -6.80 10.00 3.92
C ASP A 79 -6.94 10.65 2.52
N GLU A 80 -5.84 11.16 1.97
CA GLU A 80 -5.84 12.00 0.76
C GLU A 80 -5.42 11.25 -0.52
N GLY A 81 -4.69 10.14 -0.36
CA GLY A 81 -4.16 9.33 -1.46
C GLY A 81 -5.22 8.71 -2.37
N PRO A 82 -6.29 8.07 -1.84
CA PRO A 82 -7.25 7.34 -2.66
C PRO A 82 -7.95 8.20 -3.70
N ALA A 83 -8.19 9.49 -3.39
CA ALA A 83 -8.82 10.45 -4.30
C ALA A 83 -7.98 10.74 -5.57
N VAL A 84 -6.68 10.42 -5.53
CA VAL A 84 -5.72 10.63 -6.64
C VAL A 84 -4.93 9.37 -6.97
N GLY A 85 -5.51 8.21 -6.66
CA GLY A 85 -5.01 6.91 -7.07
C GLY A 85 -3.79 6.39 -6.30
N VAL A 86 -3.59 6.81 -5.05
CA VAL A 86 -2.63 6.17 -4.12
C VAL A 86 -3.40 5.41 -3.06
N HIS A 87 -3.33 4.09 -3.11
CA HIS A 87 -4.01 3.20 -2.16
C HIS A 87 -3.02 2.62 -1.17
N LEU A 88 -3.50 2.24 0.01
CA LEU A 88 -2.68 1.72 1.10
C LEU A 88 -3.12 0.31 1.48
N LEU A 89 -2.16 -0.62 1.53
CA LEU A 89 -2.29 -1.93 2.17
C LEU A 89 -1.23 -2.02 3.26
N MET A 90 -1.63 -2.41 4.47
CA MET A 90 -0.73 -2.57 5.60
C MET A 90 -0.82 -3.97 6.16
N VAL A 91 0.34 -4.55 6.45
CA VAL A 91 0.50 -5.72 7.32
C VAL A 91 1.11 -5.21 8.61
N ALA A 92 0.29 -5.12 9.65
CA ALA A 92 0.64 -4.52 10.92
C ALA A 92 -0.08 -5.23 12.06
N ASP A 93 0.59 -5.33 13.21
CA ASP A 93 -0.09 -5.56 14.49
C ASP A 93 -0.38 -4.21 15.14
N ARG A 94 -1.63 -4.01 15.58
CA ARG A 94 -2.02 -2.79 16.27
C ARG A 94 -1.32 -2.68 17.62
N GLU A 95 -1.05 -3.80 18.29
CA GLU A 95 -0.40 -3.80 19.60
C GLU A 95 1.06 -3.31 19.52
N ASP A 96 1.76 -3.68 18.44
CA ASP A 96 3.15 -3.25 18.20
C ASP A 96 3.25 -1.73 17.97
N ALA A 97 2.17 -1.10 17.48
CA ALA A 97 2.12 0.32 17.19
C ALA A 97 1.69 1.20 18.39
N ASN A 98 1.47 0.62 19.58
CA ASN A 98 1.00 1.34 20.76
C ASN A 98 1.91 2.50 21.19
N ALA A 99 3.20 2.46 20.83
CA ALA A 99 4.18 3.51 21.14
C ALA A 99 3.81 4.88 20.54
N TYR A 100 3.11 4.92 19.40
CA TYR A 100 2.61 6.18 18.81
C TYR A 100 1.32 6.68 19.49
N GLY A 101 0.70 5.85 20.33
CA GLY A 101 -0.50 6.19 21.08
C GLY A 101 -1.71 6.51 20.18
N PRO A 102 -2.60 7.43 20.62
CA PRO A 102 -3.89 7.66 19.96
C PRO A 102 -3.78 8.35 18.59
N VAL A 103 -2.57 8.77 18.19
CA VAL A 103 -2.32 9.41 16.89
C VAL A 103 -2.69 8.51 15.71
N LEU A 104 -2.62 7.19 15.89
CA LEU A 104 -2.96 6.19 14.87
C LEU A 104 -4.43 5.79 14.86
N ASP A 105 -5.23 6.19 15.86
CA ASP A 105 -6.63 5.79 15.94
C ASP A 105 -7.45 6.16 14.68
N PRO A 106 -7.26 7.36 14.07
CA PRO A 106 -7.94 7.68 12.81
C PRO A 106 -7.54 6.75 11.67
N LEU A 107 -6.25 6.42 11.55
CA LEU A 107 -5.74 5.50 10.52
C LEU A 107 -6.37 4.12 10.67
N TRP A 108 -6.42 3.59 11.90
CA TRP A 108 -7.03 2.29 12.16
C TRP A 108 -8.53 2.24 11.85
N ARG A 109 -9.24 3.37 11.97
CA ARG A 109 -10.66 3.47 11.65
C ARG A 109 -10.93 3.63 10.15
N SER A 110 -9.99 4.20 9.38
CA SER A 110 -10.16 4.38 7.93
C SER A 110 -9.80 3.13 7.13
N LEU A 111 -9.04 2.20 7.72
CA LEU A 111 -8.65 0.95 7.07
C LEU A 111 -9.70 -0.16 7.25
N LEU A 112 -9.99 -0.89 6.18
CA LEU A 112 -10.68 -2.16 6.26
C LEU A 112 -9.73 -3.21 6.84
N ARG A 113 -10.09 -3.81 7.98
CA ARG A 113 -9.31 -4.89 8.60
C ARG A 113 -9.68 -6.23 7.98
N ILE A 114 -8.69 -6.90 7.39
CA ILE A 114 -8.79 -8.28 6.92
C ILE A 114 -7.90 -9.12 7.84
N THR A 115 -8.51 -9.96 8.67
CA THR A 115 -7.77 -10.73 9.68
C THR A 115 -7.65 -12.21 9.27
N PRO A 116 -6.46 -12.82 9.41
CA PRO A 116 -6.28 -14.26 9.24
C PRO A 116 -6.73 -15.06 10.48
N VAL A 117 -7.12 -14.39 11.57
CA VAL A 117 -7.70 -14.99 12.78
C VAL A 117 -9.16 -14.57 12.89
N ALA A 118 -10.03 -15.47 13.35
CA ALA A 118 -11.43 -15.13 13.58
C ALA A 118 -11.56 -13.91 14.51
N ASP A 119 -12.16 -12.84 14.00
CA ASP A 119 -12.45 -11.61 14.73
C ASP A 119 -13.76 -11.01 14.21
N ASN A 120 -14.41 -10.16 14.99
CA ASN A 120 -15.72 -9.58 14.70
C ASN A 120 -15.64 -8.33 13.80
N HIS A 121 -14.46 -7.98 13.28
CA HIS A 121 -14.29 -6.79 12.42
C HIS A 121 -14.75 -7.00 10.99
N LEU A 122 -14.77 -8.23 10.51
CA LEU A 122 -15.40 -8.60 9.25
C LEU A 122 -16.51 -9.59 9.59
N ALA A 123 -17.75 -9.14 9.51
CA ALA A 123 -18.91 -9.97 9.79
C ALA A 123 -19.93 -9.86 8.66
N ASP A 124 -20.67 -10.93 8.41
CA ASP A 124 -21.77 -10.86 7.46
C ASP A 124 -22.87 -9.91 7.96
N PRO A 125 -23.53 -9.13 7.09
CA PRO A 125 -24.51 -8.13 7.50
C PRO A 125 -25.87 -8.71 7.92
N TRP A 126 -26.10 -10.02 7.77
CA TRP A 126 -27.38 -10.65 8.07
C TRP A 126 -27.44 -11.28 9.46
N VAL A 127 -26.41 -12.05 9.83
CA VAL A 127 -26.38 -12.84 11.07
C VAL A 127 -25.22 -12.43 11.98
N GLY A 128 -24.24 -11.67 11.47
CA GLY A 128 -23.10 -11.20 12.24
C GLY A 128 -22.04 -12.28 12.49
N HIS A 129 -21.98 -13.31 11.64
CA HIS A 129 -20.90 -14.31 11.71
C HIS A 129 -19.58 -13.67 11.31
N ALA A 130 -18.61 -13.78 12.22
CA ALA A 130 -17.22 -13.43 11.97
C ALA A 130 -16.68 -14.20 10.77
N TRP A 131 -16.02 -13.49 9.86
CA TRP A 131 -15.36 -14.05 8.68
C TRP A 131 -13.85 -14.04 8.89
N THR A 132 -13.24 -15.19 8.66
CA THR A 132 -11.79 -15.32 8.59
C THR A 132 -11.36 -15.31 7.14
N TYR A 133 -10.36 -14.49 6.80
CA TYR A 133 -9.77 -14.53 5.47
C TYR A 133 -8.61 -15.53 5.43
N GLU A 134 -8.78 -16.58 4.65
CA GLU A 134 -7.71 -17.54 4.35
C GLU A 134 -7.20 -17.29 2.92
N PRO A 135 -6.07 -16.57 2.75
CA PRO A 135 -5.52 -16.35 1.43
C PRO A 135 -5.06 -17.68 0.82
N PRO A 136 -5.29 -17.91 -0.49
CA PRO A 136 -4.73 -19.06 -1.18
C PRO A 136 -3.20 -19.05 -1.07
N VAL A 137 -2.62 -20.16 -0.63
CA VAL A 137 -1.17 -20.32 -0.54
C VAL A 137 -0.65 -21.03 -1.79
N VAL A 138 0.52 -20.62 -2.28
CA VAL A 138 1.19 -21.31 -3.38
C VAL A 138 1.56 -22.72 -2.94
N PRO A 139 1.17 -23.78 -3.67
CA PRO A 139 1.50 -25.14 -3.28
C PRO A 139 3.02 -25.34 -3.12
N PRO A 140 3.50 -25.97 -2.03
CA PRO A 140 4.92 -26.19 -1.80
C PRO A 140 5.56 -26.94 -2.98
N GLY A 141 6.75 -26.50 -3.40
CA GLY A 141 7.50 -27.10 -4.51
C GLY A 141 6.91 -26.82 -5.91
N SER A 142 5.81 -26.08 -6.01
CA SER A 142 5.23 -25.71 -7.31
C SER A 142 5.97 -24.53 -7.96
N ARG A 143 5.86 -24.42 -9.28
CA ARG A 143 6.37 -23.29 -10.07
C ARG A 143 5.30 -22.23 -10.36
N VAL A 144 4.15 -22.28 -9.69
CA VAL A 144 3.00 -21.39 -9.96
C VAL A 144 3.40 -19.93 -9.79
N LEU A 145 4.15 -19.60 -8.74
CA LEU A 145 4.62 -18.23 -8.51
C LEU A 145 5.49 -17.72 -9.66
N GLU A 146 6.48 -18.51 -10.10
CA GLU A 146 7.38 -18.15 -11.21
C GLU A 146 6.58 -17.94 -12.50
N GLN A 147 5.61 -18.81 -12.80
CA GLN A 147 4.76 -18.72 -13.98
C GLN A 147 3.88 -17.48 -13.97
N VAL A 148 3.25 -17.18 -12.82
CA VAL A 148 2.42 -15.98 -12.66
C VAL A 148 3.26 -14.72 -12.82
N LEU A 149 4.44 -14.65 -12.20
CA LEU A 149 5.33 -13.50 -12.34
C LEU A 149 5.84 -13.33 -13.79
N ALA A 150 6.16 -14.42 -14.48
CA ALA A 150 6.51 -14.38 -15.91
C ALA A 150 5.36 -13.87 -16.79
N ALA A 151 4.11 -14.26 -16.48
CA ALA A 151 2.93 -13.78 -17.19
C ALA A 151 2.69 -12.28 -16.92
N VAL A 152 2.80 -11.83 -15.67
CA VAL A 152 2.65 -10.42 -15.29
C VAL A 152 3.68 -9.55 -16.01
N THR A 153 4.95 -9.94 -16.00
CA THR A 153 6.02 -9.17 -16.67
C THR A 153 5.82 -9.10 -18.18
N THR A 154 5.40 -10.21 -18.80
CA THR A 154 5.07 -10.24 -20.23
C THR A 154 3.92 -9.29 -20.56
N ALA A 155 2.85 -9.30 -19.75
CA ALA A 155 1.71 -8.41 -19.92
C ALA A 155 2.08 -6.92 -19.76
N ARG A 156 2.93 -6.59 -18.78
CA ARG A 156 3.43 -5.22 -18.58
C ARG A 156 4.20 -4.71 -19.80
N ARG A 157 5.16 -5.50 -20.30
CA ARG A 157 5.93 -5.16 -21.51
C ARG A 157 5.02 -4.94 -22.72
N ALA A 158 3.99 -5.78 -22.89
CA ALA A 158 3.02 -5.62 -23.98
C ALA A 158 2.18 -4.34 -23.83
N ALA A 159 1.91 -3.89 -22.60
CA ALA A 159 1.19 -2.67 -22.30
C ALA A 159 2.08 -1.39 -22.31
N GLY A 160 3.38 -1.52 -22.59
CA GLY A 160 4.32 -0.40 -22.56
C GLY A 160 4.63 0.14 -21.16
N ARG A 161 4.49 -0.68 -20.12
CA ARG A 161 4.78 -0.36 -18.71
C ARG A 161 5.81 -1.29 -18.07
#